data_AF-A0A536T600-F1
#
_entry.id   AF-A0A536T600-F1
#
_cell.length_a   1.000
_cell.length_b   1.000
_cell.length_c   1.000
_cell.angle_alpha   90.00
_cell.angle_beta   90.00
_cell.angle_gamma   90.00
#
_symmetry.space_group_name_H-M   'P 1'
#
loop_
_entity.id
_entity.type
_entity.pdbx_description
1 polymer ?
#
loop_
_entity_poly.entity_id
_entity_poly.type
_entity_poly.pdbx_seq_one_letter_code
_entity_poly.pdbx_strand_id
1 'polypeptide(L)'
;MGRNGEGKDRCTACGARCSTRLSLWRDRPPRRTASPTVGGAKQFVEAGGLFAYGANVEEAYRHAAVYVDKILKGVKPADLPIEQPTKYLLAINLQTAKALSLKIPQSLLLRADVIQ
;
A
#
# COMPACT_ATOMS: atom_id res chain seq x y z
N MET A 1 -3.25 -61.23 -26.53
CA MET A 1 -3.06 -59.79 -26.82
C MET A 1 -4.36 -59.02 -26.57
N GLY A 2 -4.37 -58.16 -25.55
CA GLY A 2 -5.19 -56.94 -25.45
C GLY A 2 -6.72 -57.03 -25.35
N ARG A 3 -7.25 -57.16 -24.12
CA ARG A 3 -8.49 -56.45 -23.71
C ARG A 3 -8.07 -55.06 -23.23
N ASN A 4 -8.68 -54.00 -23.76
CA ASN A 4 -8.74 -52.60 -23.28
C ASN A 4 -9.50 -51.83 -24.38
N GLY A 5 -10.53 -51.02 -24.18
CA GLY A 5 -11.18 -50.48 -23.01
C GLY A 5 -12.09 -49.34 -23.52
N GLU A 6 -13.37 -49.40 -23.17
CA GLU A 6 -14.28 -48.25 -22.96
C GLU A 6 -14.25 -47.08 -23.98
N GLY A 7 -14.91 -47.29 -25.12
CA GLY A 7 -15.45 -46.21 -25.97
C GLY A 7 -16.79 -45.71 -25.42
N LYS A 8 -16.70 -44.84 -24.42
CA LYS A 8 -17.80 -44.25 -23.66
C LYS A 8 -18.64 -43.26 -24.51
N ASP A 9 -19.95 -43.51 -24.52
CA ASP A 9 -21.06 -42.55 -24.59
C ASP A 9 -21.24 -41.67 -25.86
N ARG A 10 -21.90 -42.23 -26.87
CA ARG A 10 -22.80 -41.44 -27.73
C ARG A 10 -24.15 -41.27 -27.01
N CYS A 11 -24.28 -40.19 -26.26
CA CYS A 11 -25.58 -39.67 -25.80
C CYS A 11 -26.39 -39.17 -26.99
N THR A 12 -27.40 -39.93 -27.43
CA THR A 12 -28.35 -39.53 -28.50
C THR A 12 -29.72 -39.08 -27.94
N ALA A 13 -29.83 -38.82 -26.64
CA ALA A 13 -31.08 -38.38 -26.03
C ALA A 13 -30.82 -37.29 -24.98
N CYS A 14 -30.51 -36.07 -25.44
CA CYS A 14 -30.83 -34.78 -24.80
C CYS A 14 -30.06 -33.68 -25.56
N GLY A 15 -30.76 -32.90 -26.37
CA GLY A 15 -30.19 -31.75 -27.08
C GLY A 15 -29.85 -30.63 -26.09
N ALA A 16 -28.57 -30.26 -26.04
CA ALA A 16 -27.96 -29.16 -25.28
C ALA A 16 -27.64 -29.40 -23.78
N ARG A 17 -26.65 -30.25 -23.57
CA ARG A 17 -25.50 -30.13 -22.62
C ARG A 17 -25.73 -29.36 -21.30
N CYS A 18 -26.06 -30.17 -20.30
CA CYS A 18 -25.84 -29.97 -18.87
C CYS A 18 -24.34 -29.93 -18.48
N SER A 19 -23.52 -29.03 -19.04
CA SER A 19 -22.09 -28.97 -18.67
C SER A 19 -21.40 -27.61 -18.89
N THR A 20 -21.98 -26.48 -18.48
CA THR A 20 -21.20 -25.23 -18.43
C THR A 20 -21.76 -24.22 -17.43
N ARG A 21 -21.75 -24.56 -16.14
CA ARG A 21 -22.05 -23.58 -15.07
C ARG A 21 -21.14 -23.69 -13.86
N LEU A 22 -19.85 -23.95 -14.09
CA LEU A 22 -18.84 -23.95 -13.03
C LEU A 22 -17.47 -23.37 -13.44
N SER A 23 -17.30 -22.93 -14.69
CA SER A 23 -16.05 -22.33 -15.19
C SER A 23 -15.94 -20.83 -14.92
N LEU A 24 -17.05 -20.12 -14.70
CA LEU A 24 -17.06 -18.66 -14.44
C LEU A 24 -16.47 -18.25 -13.09
N TRP A 25 -16.18 -19.19 -12.19
CA TRP A 25 -15.58 -18.93 -10.88
C TRP A 25 -14.11 -19.35 -10.77
N ARG A 26 -13.57 -20.09 -11.75
CA ARG A 26 -12.22 -20.67 -11.66
C ARG A 26 -11.13 -19.77 -12.26
N ASP A 27 -11.52 -18.79 -13.07
CA ASP A 27 -10.60 -17.85 -13.73
C ASP A 27 -10.78 -16.42 -13.23
N ARG A 28 -10.91 -16.23 -11.90
CA ARG A 28 -10.71 -14.90 -11.34
C ARG A 28 -9.21 -14.76 -11.04
N PRO A 29 -8.41 -14.11 -11.91
CA PRO A 29 -7.02 -13.84 -11.58
C PRO A 29 -6.98 -13.09 -10.24
N PRO A 30 -5.93 -13.26 -9.43
CA PRO A 30 -5.76 -12.45 -8.24
C PRO A 30 -5.85 -10.99 -8.69
N ARG A 31 -6.95 -10.33 -8.32
CA ARG A 31 -7.04 -8.89 -8.47
C ARG A 31 -6.02 -8.36 -7.48
N ARG A 32 -4.79 -8.15 -7.96
CA ARG A 32 -3.88 -7.16 -7.39
C ARG A 32 -4.59 -5.84 -7.63
N THR A 33 -5.60 -5.54 -6.81
CA THR A 33 -6.11 -4.18 -6.70
C THR A 33 -4.94 -3.42 -6.14
N ALA A 34 -4.24 -2.73 -7.03
CA ALA A 34 -3.19 -1.81 -6.65
C ALA A 34 -3.92 -0.68 -5.92
N SER A 35 -4.12 -0.89 -4.62
CA SER A 35 -4.90 0.01 -3.80
C SER A 35 -4.03 1.21 -3.47
N PRO A 36 -4.53 2.44 -3.65
CA PRO A 36 -3.81 3.62 -3.22
C PRO A 36 -3.73 3.60 -1.70
N THR A 37 -2.53 3.43 -1.15
CA THR A 37 -2.30 3.41 0.29
C THR A 37 -1.69 4.71 0.75
N VAL A 38 -2.20 5.22 1.88
CA VAL A 38 -1.74 6.45 2.55
C VAL A 38 -0.94 6.08 3.79
N GLY A 39 0.24 6.67 3.94
CA GLY A 39 1.10 6.49 5.11
C GLY A 39 1.15 7.71 6.02
N GLY A 40 1.45 7.49 7.29
CA GLY A 40 1.69 8.58 8.27
C GLY A 40 3.14 9.08 8.30
N ALA A 41 4.04 8.51 7.52
CA ALA A 41 5.46 8.85 7.52
C ALA A 41 6.05 8.74 6.12
N LYS A 42 7.02 9.60 5.79
CA LYS A 42 7.65 9.67 4.46
C LYS A 42 8.22 8.32 4.00
N GLN A 43 8.74 7.51 4.92
CA GLN A 43 9.29 6.17 4.64
C GLN A 43 8.27 5.24 3.97
N PHE A 44 6.97 5.52 4.12
CA PHE A 44 5.92 4.77 3.45
C PHE A 44 5.90 5.02 1.93
N VAL A 45 6.22 6.24 1.50
CA VAL A 45 6.33 6.61 0.08
C VAL A 45 7.56 5.94 -0.55
N GLU A 46 8.64 5.83 0.21
CA GLU A 46 9.87 5.12 -0.18
C GLU A 46 9.63 3.61 -0.34
N ALA A 47 8.77 3.03 0.48
CA ALA A 47 8.35 1.62 0.38
C ALA A 47 7.34 1.35 -0.76
N GLY A 48 6.95 2.37 -1.54
CA GLY A 48 6.03 2.24 -2.68
C GLY A 48 4.58 2.66 -2.39
N GLY A 49 4.30 3.27 -1.24
CA GLY A 49 3.02 3.94 -0.98
C GLY A 49 2.76 5.11 -1.94
N LEU A 50 1.49 5.48 -2.13
CA LEU A 50 1.12 6.54 -3.09
C LEU A 50 1.47 7.93 -2.55
N PHE A 51 1.06 8.22 -1.32
CA PHE A 51 1.44 9.44 -0.62
C PHE A 51 1.50 9.20 0.89
N ALA A 52 2.25 10.05 1.59
CA ALA A 52 2.26 10.11 3.03
C ALA A 52 2.11 11.54 3.51
N TYR A 53 1.37 11.69 4.60
CA TYR A 53 1.22 12.96 5.29
C TYR A 53 1.39 12.73 6.78
N GLY A 54 2.39 13.38 7.37
CA GLY A 54 2.62 13.25 8.80
C GLY A 54 3.86 13.97 9.27
N ALA A 55 4.11 13.88 10.58
CA ALA A 55 5.25 14.50 11.23
C ALA A 55 6.56 13.98 10.63
N ASN A 56 7.55 14.87 10.51
CA ASN A 56 8.88 14.48 10.10
C ASN A 56 9.55 13.61 11.20
N VAL A 57 9.60 12.31 10.95
CA VAL A 57 10.12 11.33 11.91
C VAL A 57 11.60 11.56 12.22
N GLU A 58 12.42 11.97 11.24
CA GLU A 58 13.85 12.26 11.48
C GLU A 58 14.06 13.44 12.43
N GLU A 59 13.25 14.48 12.26
CA GLU A 59 13.30 15.68 13.10
C GLU A 59 12.77 15.39 14.50
N ALA A 60 11.71 14.58 14.61
CA ALA A 60 11.21 14.08 15.88
C ALA A 60 12.30 13.30 16.64
N TYR A 61 13.10 12.46 15.97
CA TYR A 61 14.23 11.76 16.59
C TYR A 61 15.37 12.71 16.99
N ARG A 62 15.68 13.74 16.20
CA ARG A 62 16.65 14.76 16.61
C ARG A 62 16.20 15.50 17.87
N HIS A 63 14.91 15.81 17.98
CA HIS A 63 14.34 16.42 19.17
C HIS A 63 14.42 15.46 20.36
N ALA A 64 14.07 14.18 20.17
CA ALA A 64 14.18 13.16 21.20
C ALA A 64 15.61 13.04 21.76
N ALA A 65 16.64 13.14 20.92
CA ALA A 65 18.04 13.13 21.39
C ALA A 65 18.34 14.32 22.33
N VAL A 66 17.76 15.49 22.09
CA VAL A 66 17.88 16.66 22.99
C VAL A 66 17.19 16.39 24.33
N TYR A 67 16.04 15.71 24.33
CA TYR A 67 15.41 15.30 25.59
C TYR A 67 16.29 14.32 26.38
N VAL A 68 16.90 13.34 25.71
CA VAL A 68 17.80 12.38 26.35
C VAL A 68 19.00 13.10 26.97
N ASP A 69 19.63 14.05 26.27
CA ASP A 69 20.73 14.85 26.81
C ASP A 69 20.32 15.64 28.07
N LYS A 70 19.12 16.23 28.08
CA LYS A 70 18.59 16.94 29.27
C LYS A 70 18.33 16.00 30.45
N ILE A 71 17.82 14.81 30.20
CA ILE A 71 17.58 13.79 31.25
C ILE A 71 18.90 13.30 31.84
N LEU A 72 19.91 13.06 30.98
CA LEU A 72 21.25 12.66 31.44
C LEU A 72 21.93 13.76 32.27
N LYS A 73 21.61 15.03 32.01
CA LYS A 73 22.06 16.18 32.83
C LYS A 73 21.27 16.36 34.14
N GLY A 74 20.30 15.49 34.43
CA GLY A 74 19.55 15.47 35.69
C GLY A 74 18.23 16.25 35.67
N VAL A 75 17.76 16.71 34.51
CA VAL A 75 16.42 17.32 34.40
C VAL A 75 15.36 16.23 34.57
N LYS A 76 14.39 16.47 35.45
CA LYS A 76 13.29 15.53 35.67
C LYS A 76 12.39 15.48 34.43
N PRO A 77 11.98 14.30 33.96
CA PRO A 77 11.13 14.18 32.77
C PRO A 77 9.75 14.81 32.95
N ALA A 78 9.28 14.99 34.19
CA ALA A 78 8.01 15.65 34.50
C ALA A 78 8.03 17.17 34.24
N ASP A 79 9.22 17.79 34.26
CA ASP A 79 9.39 19.23 34.02
C ASP A 79 9.71 19.56 32.56
N LEU A 80 9.86 18.53 31.71
CA LEU A 80 10.14 18.71 30.29
C LEU A 80 8.84 18.94 29.52
N PRO A 81 8.69 20.07 28.80
CA PRO A 81 7.50 20.32 27.99
C PRO A 81 7.43 19.29 26.87
N ILE A 82 6.24 18.76 26.59
CA ILE A 82 6.01 17.88 25.44
C ILE A 82 5.91 18.75 24.19
N GLU A 83 6.91 18.68 23.33
CA GLU A 83 6.94 19.40 22.05
C GLU A 83 6.09 18.67 21.02
N GLN A 84 5.09 19.35 20.45
CA GLN A 84 4.34 18.82 19.32
C GLN A 84 5.12 19.05 18.01
N PRO A 85 5.11 18.09 17.07
CA PRO A 85 5.71 18.30 15.76
C PRO A 85 5.06 19.50 15.06
N THR A 86 5.85 20.54 14.82
CA THR A 86 5.40 21.75 14.11
C THR A 86 5.48 21.60 12.59
N LYS A 87 6.30 20.65 12.12
CA LYS A 87 6.53 20.39 10.70
C LYS A 87 5.90 19.08 10.26
N TYR A 88 4.94 19.20 9.35
CA TYR A 88 4.33 18.09 8.63
C TYR A 88 4.88 18.06 7.22
N LEU A 89 5.16 16.87 6.71
CA LEU A 89 5.64 16.68 5.34
C LEU A 89 4.56 15.99 4.52
N LEU A 90 4.31 16.51 3.33
CA LEU A 90 3.56 15.83 2.28
C LEU A 90 4.55 15.21 1.29
N ALA A 91 4.62 13.89 1.27
CA ALA A 91 5.44 13.13 0.33
C ALA A 91 4.56 12.40 -0.70
N ILE A 92 4.92 12.45 -1.97
CA ILE A 92 4.16 11.86 -3.08
C ILE A 92 5.08 11.00 -3.97
N ASN A 93 4.65 9.78 -4.28
CA ASN A 93 5.33 8.87 -5.21
C ASN A 93 4.69 8.96 -6.61
N LEU A 94 5.37 9.59 -7.57
CA LEU A 94 4.88 9.72 -8.94
C LEU A 94 4.93 8.40 -9.72
N GLN A 95 5.85 7.50 -9.38
CA GLN A 95 5.99 6.20 -10.04
C GLN A 95 4.79 5.31 -9.69
N THR A 96 4.42 5.26 -8.41
CA THR A 96 3.21 4.58 -7.95
C THR A 96 1.96 5.24 -8.55
N ALA A 97 1.88 6.57 -8.62
CA ALA A 97 0.75 7.26 -9.24
C ALA A 97 0.56 6.86 -10.72
N LYS A 98 1.66 6.75 -11.48
CA LYS A 98 1.65 6.28 -12.87
C LYS A 98 1.23 4.81 -12.98
N ALA A 99 1.75 3.94 -12.11
CA ALA A 99 1.37 2.53 -12.07
C ALA A 99 -0.12 2.33 -11.76
N LEU A 100 -0.69 3.23 -10.95
CA LEU A 100 -2.12 3.25 -10.61
C LEU A 100 -2.98 3.99 -11.65
N SER A 101 -2.38 4.56 -12.70
CA SER A 101 -3.05 5.43 -13.69
C SER A 101 -3.82 6.60 -13.05
N LEU A 102 -3.34 7.10 -11.91
CA LEU A 102 -3.93 8.23 -11.19
C LEU A 102 -3.32 9.55 -11.67
N LYS A 103 -4.16 10.47 -12.14
CA LYS A 103 -3.75 11.84 -12.45
C LYS A 103 -3.74 12.67 -11.17
N ILE A 104 -2.55 12.93 -10.63
CA ILE A 104 -2.40 13.81 -9.47
C ILE A 104 -2.53 15.27 -9.95
N PRO A 105 -3.45 16.07 -9.38
CA PRO A 105 -3.59 17.47 -9.74
C PRO A 105 -2.32 18.26 -9.39
N GLN A 106 -1.93 19.17 -10.27
CA GLN A 106 -0.70 19.96 -10.12
C GLN A 106 -0.70 20.82 -8.84
N SER A 107 -1.87 21.20 -8.35
CA SER A 107 -2.04 21.91 -7.07
C SER A 107 -1.53 21.12 -5.86
N LEU A 108 -1.60 19.79 -5.90
CA LEU A 108 -1.05 18.93 -4.84
C LEU A 108 0.46 18.77 -4.97
N LEU A 109 0.98 18.70 -6.20
CA LEU A 109 2.42 18.62 -6.44
C LEU A 109 3.15 19.89 -6.00
N LEU A 110 2.52 21.06 -6.19
CA LEU A 110 3.07 22.34 -5.72
C LEU A 110 3.10 22.47 -4.20
N ARG A 111 2.28 21.70 -3.48
CA ARG A 111 2.24 21.67 -2.01
C ARG A 111 3.05 20.54 -1.41
N ALA A 112 3.53 19.61 -2.22
CA ALA A 112 4.33 18.48 -1.75
C ALA A 112 5.74 18.95 -1.43
N ASP A 113 6.19 18.66 -0.20
CA ASP A 113 7.57 18.94 0.22
C ASP A 113 8.56 17.98 -0.43
N VAL A 114 8.13 16.74 -0.69
CA VAL A 114 8.96 15.69 -1.28
C VAL A 114 8.22 14.99 -2.41
N ILE A 115 8.88 14.88 -3.55
CA ILE A 115 8.39 14.21 -4.76
C ILE A 115 9.42 13.15 -5.15
N GLN A 116 8.98 11.91 -5.36
CA GLN A 116 9.79 10.79 -5.87
C GLN A 116 9.29 10.25 -7.20
#